data_AF-A0A969IF62-F1
#
_entry.id   AF-A0A969IF62-F1
#
_cell.length_a   1.000
_cell.length_b   1.000
_cell.length_c   1.000
_cell.angle_alpha   90.00
_cell.angle_beta   90.00
_cell.angle_gamma   90.00
#
_symmetry.space_group_name_H-M   'P 1'
#
loop_
_entity.id
_entity.type
_entity.pdbx_description
1 polymer ?
#
loop_
_entity_poly.entity_id
_entity_poly.type
_entity_poly.pdbx_seq_one_letter_code
_entity_poly.pdbx_strand_id
1 'polypeptide(L)'
;MTFGIRPEHVAQSAAANGATMPVEAEIVRVEPLGAETIVIARLPGVEKLMFARLPGDAAFAIGERRQLFLDCGMAHVFGGDGGALGPGDA
;
A
#
# COMPACT_ATOMS: atom_id res chain seq x y z
N MET A 1 4.09 16.53 6.79
CA MET A 1 4.65 15.17 6.93
C MET A 1 3.98 14.29 5.89
N THR A 2 4.75 13.38 5.29
CA THR A 2 4.27 12.49 4.23
C THR A 2 4.65 11.06 4.57
N PHE A 3 3.71 10.13 4.43
CA PHE A 3 3.95 8.69 4.51
C PHE A 3 4.17 8.13 3.11
N GLY A 4 5.26 7.41 2.91
CA GLY A 4 5.61 6.76 1.65
C GLY A 4 5.75 5.24 1.82
N ILE A 5 5.14 4.48 0.92
CA ILE A 5 5.28 3.04 0.82
C ILE A 5 5.46 2.66 -0.66
N ARG A 6 6.31 1.68 -0.94
CA ARG A 6 6.48 1.16 -2.30
C ARG A 6 5.33 0.20 -2.63
N PRO A 7 4.88 0.10 -3.90
CA PRO A 7 3.79 -0.80 -4.27
C PRO A 7 4.02 -2.27 -3.91
N GLU A 8 5.27 -2.74 -3.98
CA GLU A 8 5.70 -4.10 -3.63
C GLU A 8 5.68 -4.40 -2.12
N HIS A 9 5.50 -3.39 -1.27
CA HIS A 9 5.38 -3.54 0.18
C HIS A 9 3.92 -3.48 0.67
N VAL A 10 2.97 -3.68 -0.26
CA VAL A 10 1.55 -3.83 0.01
C VAL A 10 1.16 -5.29 -0.24
N ALA A 11 0.47 -5.92 0.70
CA ALA A 11 0.12 -7.33 0.66
C ALA A 11 -1.39 -7.58 0.82
N GLN A 12 -1.84 -8.78 0.42
CA GLN A 12 -3.22 -9.25 0.57
C GLN A 12 -3.49 -9.89 1.94
N SER A 13 -2.44 -10.19 2.70
CA SER A 13 -2.52 -10.79 4.03
C SER A 13 -1.47 -10.17 4.95
N ALA A 14 -1.75 -10.20 6.25
CA ALA A 14 -0.78 -9.77 7.26
C ALA A 14 0.47 -10.65 7.21
N ALA A 15 1.64 -10.04 7.33
CA ALA A 15 2.87 -10.79 7.52
C ALA A 15 2.91 -11.35 8.95
N ALA A 16 3.43 -12.57 9.10
CA ALA A 16 3.51 -13.25 10.40
C ALA A 16 4.41 -12.52 11.42
N ASN A 17 5.28 -11.61 10.97
CA ASN A 17 6.21 -10.86 11.81
C ASN A 17 5.58 -9.63 12.51
N GLY A 18 4.29 -9.35 12.29
CA GLY A 18 3.54 -8.33 13.03
C GLY A 18 3.80 -6.88 12.63
N ALA A 19 4.71 -6.60 11.69
CA ALA A 19 5.01 -5.23 11.23
C ALA A 19 4.06 -4.74 10.11
N THR A 20 2.84 -5.25 10.07
CA THR A 20 1.87 -4.89 9.02
C THR A 20 0.70 -4.10 9.58
N MET A 21 0.34 -3.03 8.89
CA MET A 21 -0.83 -2.20 9.22
C MET A 21 -1.95 -2.48 8.22
N PRO A 22 -3.13 -2.92 8.67
CA PRO A 22 -4.28 -3.11 7.79
C PRO A 22 -4.85 -1.76 7.36
N VAL A 23 -5.19 -1.63 6.08
CA VAL A 23 -5.89 -0.49 5.50
C VAL A 23 -7.09 -0.97 4.69
N GLU A 24 -8.23 -0.30 4.83
CA GLU A 24 -9.36 -0.52 3.92
C GLU A 24 -9.10 0.21 2.60
N ALA A 25 -9.28 -0.48 1.49
CA ALA A 25 -9.01 0.02 0.16
C ALA A 25 -10.19 -0.30 -0.78
N GLU A 26 -10.68 0.71 -1.50
CA GLU A 26 -11.64 0.53 -2.59
C GLU A 26 -10.88 0.36 -3.90
N ILE A 27 -11.05 -0.77 -4.57
CA ILE A 27 -10.34 -1.07 -5.81
C ILE A 27 -10.92 -0.23 -6.96
N VAL A 28 -10.09 0.59 -7.60
CA VAL A 28 -10.52 1.45 -8.72
C VAL A 28 -9.97 0.99 -10.07
N ARG A 29 -8.85 0.26 -10.08
CA ARG A 29 -8.29 -0.38 -11.29
C ARG A 29 -7.52 -1.64 -10.94
N VAL A 30 -7.57 -2.61 -11.85
CA VAL A 30 -6.79 -3.86 -11.79
C VAL A 30 -6.12 -4.04 -13.14
N GLU A 31 -4.80 -4.23 -13.13
CA GLU A 31 -3.98 -4.41 -14.35
C GLU A 31 -3.19 -5.72 -14.24
N PRO A 32 -3.69 -6.81 -14.85
CA PRO A 32 -2.95 -8.06 -14.96
C PRO A 32 -1.79 -7.91 -15.95
N LEU A 33 -0.56 -8.13 -15.49
CA LEU A 33 0.68 -8.03 -16.28
C LEU A 33 1.36 -9.39 -16.51
N GLY A 34 0.62 -10.49 -16.30
CA GLY A 34 1.14 -11.85 -16.40
C GLY A 34 1.61 -12.37 -15.04
N ALA A 35 2.88 -12.14 -14.69
CA ALA A 35 3.45 -12.62 -13.43
C ALA A 35 3.01 -11.81 -12.21
N GLU A 36 2.53 -10.59 -12.44
CA GLU A 36 2.12 -9.64 -11.41
C GLU A 36 0.80 -8.98 -11.80
N THR A 37 0.09 -8.46 -10.80
CA THR A 37 -1.10 -7.62 -10.96
C THR A 37 -0.87 -6.29 -10.26
N ILE A 38 -1.02 -5.19 -10.99
CA ILE A 38 -1.05 -3.86 -10.38
C ILE A 38 -2.48 -3.53 -9.98
N VAL A 39 -2.67 -3.28 -8.70
CA VAL A 39 -3.96 -2.85 -8.14
C VAL A 39 -3.85 -1.39 -7.76
N ILE A 40 -4.78 -0.58 -8.27
CA ILE A 40 -4.92 0.82 -7.89
C ILE A 40 -6.16 0.94 -7.02
N ALA A 41 -5.99 1.55 -5.85
CA ALA A 41 -7.04 1.65 -4.87
C ALA A 41 -7.13 3.04 -4.24
N ARG A 42 -8.34 3.39 -3.82
CA ARG A 42 -8.61 4.58 -3.00
C ARG A 42 -8.58 4.17 -1.53
N LEU A 43 -7.85 4.94 -0.71
CA LEU A 43 -7.89 4.80 0.73
C LEU A 43 -8.79 5.89 1.34
N PRO A 44 -9.62 5.58 2.36
CA PRO A 44 -10.40 6.58 3.08
C PRO A 44 -9.50 7.69 3.64
N GLY A 45 -9.88 8.95 3.41
CA GLY A 45 -9.14 10.11 3.93
C GLY A 45 -7.82 10.42 3.22
N VAL A 46 -7.47 9.69 2.15
CA VAL A 46 -6.27 9.96 1.34
C VAL A 46 -6.70 10.39 -0.06
N GLU A 47 -6.28 11.58 -0.48
CA GLU A 47 -6.62 12.11 -1.82
C GLU A 47 -5.93 11.34 -2.94
N LYS A 48 -4.68 10.89 -2.70
CA LYS A 48 -3.89 10.15 -3.67
C LYS A 48 -4.33 8.69 -3.75
N LEU A 49 -4.27 8.12 -4.95
CA LEU A 49 -4.46 6.69 -5.14
C LEU A 49 -3.23 5.91 -4.65
N MET A 50 -3.50 4.78 -4.00
CA MET A 50 -2.48 3.81 -3.64
C MET A 50 -2.29 2.81 -4.78
N PHE A 51 -1.04 2.43 -5.02
CA PHE A 51 -0.68 1.38 -5.97
C PHE A 51 -0.11 0.21 -5.18
N ALA A 52 -0.56 -1.00 -5.49
CA ALA A 52 -0.04 -2.24 -4.96
C ALA A 52 0.43 -3.14 -6.11
N ARG A 53 1.56 -3.81 -5.93
CA ARG A 53 2.10 -4.79 -6.87
C ARG A 53 1.99 -6.17 -6.24
N LEU A 54 1.08 -6.99 -6.77
CA LEU A 54 0.68 -8.27 -6.19
C LEU A 54 1.05 -9.42 -7.14
N PRO A 55 1.08 -10.67 -6.65
CA PRO A 55 1.21 -11.85 -7.51
C PRO A 55 0.18 -11.86 -8.65
N GLY A 56 0.53 -12.44 -9.80
CA GLY A 56 -0.30 -12.40 -11.01
C GLY A 56 -1.65 -13.13 -10.90
N ASP A 57 -1.82 -14.00 -9.91
CA ASP A 57 -3.08 -14.66 -9.58
C ASP A 57 -3.98 -13.85 -8.63
N ALA A 58 -3.53 -12.67 -8.19
CA ALA A 58 -4.32 -11.78 -7.36
C ALA A 58 -5.56 -11.28 -8.13
N ALA A 59 -6.73 -11.61 -7.63
CA ALA A 59 -8.02 -11.31 -8.25
C ALA A 59 -8.83 -10.34 -7.41
N PHE A 60 -9.21 -9.22 -8.03
CA PHE A 60 -10.02 -8.17 -7.42
C PHE A 60 -11.12 -7.73 -8.39
N ALA A 61 -12.23 -7.23 -7.84
CA ALA A 61 -13.28 -6.57 -8.60
C ALA A 61 -13.19 -5.05 -8.44
N ILE A 62 -13.45 -4.30 -9.52
CA ILE A 62 -13.55 -2.83 -9.43
C ILE A 62 -14.78 -2.47 -8.57
N GLY A 63 -14.61 -1.51 -7.66
CA GLY A 63 -15.61 -1.10 -6.66
C GLY A 63 -15.63 -1.97 -5.40
N GLU A 64 -14.87 -3.07 -5.38
CA GLU A 64 -14.74 -3.94 -4.22
C GLU A 64 -13.99 -3.22 -3.09
N ARG A 65 -14.47 -3.37 -1.85
CA ARG A 65 -13.71 -3.00 -0.66
C ARG A 65 -12.93 -4.20 -0.16
N ARG A 66 -11.63 -4.03 -0.03
CA ARG A 66 -10.70 -5.06 0.47
C ARG A 66 -9.78 -4.48 1.52
N GLN A 67 -9.45 -5.32 2.49
CA GLN A 67 -8.38 -5.03 3.43
C GLN A 67 -7.06 -5.40 2.77
N LEU A 68 -6.15 -4.44 2.70
CA LEU A 68 -4.76 -4.62 2.28
C LEU A 68 -3.84 -4.35 3.48
N PHE A 69 -2.61 -4.82 3.41
CA PHE A 69 -1.66 -4.74 4.51
C PHE A 69 -0.39 -4.02 4.06
N LEU A 70 -0.03 -2.94 4.77
CA LEU A 70 1.20 -2.19 4.51
C LEU A 70 2.31 -2.71 5.40
N ASP A 71 3.45 -3.10 4.83
CA ASP A 71 4.66 -3.39 5.60
C ASP A 71 5.27 -2.09 6.13
N CYS A 72 5.00 -1.79 7.40
CA CYS A 72 5.44 -0.56 8.04
C CYS A 72 6.95 -0.56 8.32
N GLY A 73 7.60 -1.73 8.33
CA GLY A 73 9.06 -1.83 8.41
C GLY A 73 9.77 -1.32 7.15
N MET A 74 9.04 -1.26 6.03
CA MET A 74 9.54 -0.79 4.73
C MET A 74 8.98 0.60 4.35
N ALA A 75 8.24 1.23 5.26
CA ALA A 75 7.70 2.56 5.08
C ALA A 75 8.77 3.65 5.25
N HIS A 76 8.53 4.79 4.61
CA HIS A 76 9.35 5.99 4.72
C HIS A 76 8.48 7.13 5.21
N VAL A 77 9.04 7.98 6.07
CA VAL A 77 8.39 9.19 6.53
C VAL A 77 9.21 10.37 6.05
N PHE A 78 8.52 11.42 5.59
CA PHE A 78 9.15 12.66 5.16
C PHE A 78 8.60 13.84 5.96
N GLY A 79 9.49 14.77 6.33
CA GLY A 79 9.20 16.02 7.03
C GLY A 79 8.39 17.00 6.17
N GLY A 80 8.05 18.15 6.76
CA GLY A 80 7.36 19.22 6.03
C GLY A 80 8.20 19.86 4.92
N ASP A 81 9.52 19.76 5.04
CA ASP A 81 10.53 20.18 4.07
C ASP A 81 10.80 19.13 2.98
N GLY A 82 10.19 17.94 3.08
CA GLY A 82 10.41 16.82 2.18
C GLY A 82 11.65 15.98 2.50
N GLY A 83 12.40 16.30 3.56
CA GLY A 83 13.52 15.49 4.04
C GLY A 83 13.03 14.15 4.60
N ALA A 84 13.80 13.08 4.43
CA ALA A 84 13.49 11.78 5.02
C ALA A 84 13.71 11.83 6.54
N LEU A 85 12.76 11.30 7.31
CA LEU A 85 12.84 11.18 8.77
C LEU A 85 13.19 9.74 9.13
N GLY A 86 14.26 9.59 9.91
CA GLY A 86 14.70 8.35 10.51
C GLY A 86 14.22 8.17 11.96
N PRO A 87 14.59 7.05 12.59
CA PRO A 87 14.29 6.81 14.00
C PRO A 87 14.93 7.89 14.88
N GLY A 88 14.11 8.68 15.57
CA GLY A 88 14.55 9.73 16.50
C GLY A 88 14.42 11.17 15.98
N ASP A 89 13.99 11.38 14.74
CA ASP A 89 13.85 12.71 14.12
C ASP A 89 12.51 13.43 14.47
N ALA A 90 11.99 13.24 15.69
CA ALA A 90 10.72 13.81 16.14
C ALA A 90 10.88 14.95 17.15
#